data_AF-A0A439VAQ6-F1
#
_entry.id   AF-A0A439VAQ6-F1
#
_cell.length_a   1.000
_cell.length_b   1.000
_cell.length_c   1.000
_cell.angle_alpha   90.00
_cell.angle_beta   90.00
_cell.angle_gamma   90.00
#
_symmetry.space_group_name_H-M   'P 1'
#
loop_
_entity.id
_entity.type
_entity.pdbx_description
1 polymer ?
#
loop_
_entity_poly.entity_id
_entity_poly.type
_entity_poly.pdbx_seq_one_letter_code
_entity_poly.pdbx_strand_id
1 'polypeptide(L)'
;MTEAENKALVLRYFGGEKEFIDEDCRFFLSGDMPCSGWMTKKEKDVVSQSIMETVGPWTTTIGDMVAEGDRVWVEWESNSSLTNGKRYNNFYVYMFKFRNGKIIEFKIFIDSLHMYRVLDAPQVRGEPRDRQSPLTHVTERFEFADSSWRQLLERQSS
;
A
#
# COMPACT_ATOMS: atom_id res chain seq x y z
N MET A 1 8.30 -12.48 -17.11
CA MET A 1 8.75 -11.09 -17.23
C MET A 1 10.01 -10.95 -16.40
N THR A 2 10.93 -10.12 -16.86
CA THR A 2 12.14 -9.74 -16.12
C THR A 2 11.80 -8.71 -15.04
N GLU A 3 12.71 -8.50 -14.11
CA GLU A 3 12.58 -7.47 -13.07
C GLU A 3 12.48 -6.06 -13.67
N ALA A 4 13.21 -5.78 -14.75
CA ALA A 4 13.13 -4.51 -15.46
C ALA A 4 11.75 -4.30 -16.11
N GLU A 5 11.19 -5.34 -16.73
CA GLU A 5 9.83 -5.30 -17.29
C GLU A 5 8.77 -5.08 -16.20
N ASN A 6 8.93 -5.72 -15.04
CA ASN A 6 8.03 -5.51 -13.90
C ASN A 6 8.09 -4.06 -13.41
N LYS A 7 9.29 -3.47 -13.27
CA LYS A 7 9.44 -2.06 -12.89
C LYS A 7 8.80 -1.12 -13.93
N ALA A 8 8.96 -1.41 -15.22
CA ALA A 8 8.33 -0.63 -16.28
C ALA A 8 6.79 -0.68 -16.20
N LEU A 9 6.20 -1.83 -15.89
CA LEU A 9 4.75 -1.94 -15.67
C LEU A 9 4.27 -1.13 -14.45
N VAL A 10 5.06 -1.08 -13.37
CA VAL A 10 4.74 -0.21 -12.23
C VAL A 10 4.71 1.27 -12.64
N LEU A 11 5.66 1.73 -13.46
CA LEU A 11 5.66 3.12 -13.93
C LEU A 11 4.44 3.42 -14.83
N ARG A 12 4.04 2.48 -15.70
CA ARG A 12 2.80 2.59 -16.49
C ARG A 12 1.56 2.70 -15.59
N TYR A 13 1.52 1.96 -14.47
CA TYR A 13 0.44 2.06 -13.50
C TYR A 13 0.34 3.47 -12.91
N PHE A 14 1.47 4.05 -12.49
CA PHE A 14 1.49 5.43 -11.99
C PHE A 14 1.19 6.47 -13.09
N GLY A 15 1.46 6.13 -14.35
CA GLY A 15 1.02 6.89 -15.54
C GLY A 15 -0.48 6.82 -15.83
N GLY A 16 -1.24 6.01 -15.08
CA GLY A 16 -2.70 5.89 -15.18
C GLY A 16 -3.20 4.69 -15.97
N GLU A 17 -2.31 3.85 -16.49
CA GLU A 17 -2.67 2.64 -17.22
C GLU A 17 -3.15 1.53 -16.25
N LYS A 18 -4.18 0.77 -16.63
CA LYS A 18 -4.87 -0.19 -15.73
C LYS A 18 -5.20 -1.54 -16.37
N GLU A 19 -5.03 -1.68 -17.67
CA GLU A 19 -5.41 -2.86 -18.46
C GLU A 19 -4.60 -4.11 -18.13
N PHE A 20 -3.45 -3.96 -17.47
CA PHE A 20 -2.62 -5.04 -16.96
C PHE A 20 -2.87 -5.39 -15.49
N ILE A 21 -3.88 -4.81 -14.85
CA ILE A 21 -4.37 -5.27 -13.55
C ILE A 21 -5.29 -6.48 -13.80
N ASP A 22 -4.95 -7.61 -13.19
CA ASP A 22 -5.76 -8.83 -13.25
C ASP A 22 -7.17 -8.57 -12.70
N GLU A 23 -8.18 -9.30 -13.17
CA GLU A 23 -9.54 -9.12 -12.69
C GLU A 23 -9.69 -9.59 -11.24
N ASP A 24 -8.99 -10.68 -10.89
CA ASP A 24 -8.96 -11.25 -9.54
C ASP A 24 -7.85 -10.62 -8.68
N CYS A 25 -7.35 -9.46 -9.08
CA CYS A 25 -6.32 -8.76 -8.33
C CYS A 25 -6.81 -8.38 -6.93
N ARG A 26 -5.98 -8.63 -5.92
CA ARG A 26 -6.27 -8.31 -4.52
C ARG A 26 -5.38 -7.18 -4.00
N PHE A 27 -5.94 -6.39 -3.11
CA PHE A 27 -5.31 -5.18 -2.59
C PHE A 27 -5.29 -5.25 -1.07
N PHE A 28 -4.16 -4.98 -0.45
CA PHE A 28 -4.06 -4.75 0.99
C PHE A 28 -3.77 -3.28 1.25
N LEU A 29 -4.54 -2.64 2.13
CA LEU A 29 -4.27 -1.29 2.62
C LEU A 29 -3.89 -1.34 4.11
N SER A 30 -2.73 -0.78 4.46
CA SER A 30 -2.25 -0.74 5.85
C SER A 30 -3.14 0.11 6.77
N GLY A 31 -3.07 -0.15 8.08
CA GLY A 31 -3.83 0.57 9.11
C GLY A 31 -5.07 -0.21 9.54
N ASP A 32 -6.00 0.51 10.16
CA ASP A 32 -7.26 0.01 10.71
C ASP A 32 -8.45 0.95 10.39
N MET A 33 -8.33 1.79 9.37
CA MET A 33 -9.45 2.60 8.88
C MET A 33 -10.57 1.69 8.29
N PRO A 34 -11.80 2.18 8.07
CA PRO A 34 -12.87 1.37 7.46
C PRO A 34 -12.47 0.75 6.11
N CYS A 35 -11.62 1.42 5.34
CA CYS A 35 -11.07 0.94 4.07
C CYS A 35 -9.78 0.10 4.19
N SER A 36 -9.20 -0.05 5.37
CA SER A 36 -7.98 -0.84 5.60
C SER A 36 -8.26 -2.35 5.51
N GLY A 37 -7.19 -3.13 5.29
CA GLY A 37 -7.25 -4.59 5.12
C GLY A 37 -7.27 -5.04 3.66
N TRP A 38 -7.60 -6.32 3.47
CA TRP A 38 -7.69 -6.94 2.14
C TRP A 38 -9.00 -6.57 1.43
N MET A 39 -8.89 -6.28 0.15
CA MET A 39 -9.97 -5.89 -0.76
C MET A 39 -9.83 -6.61 -2.11
N THR A 40 -10.96 -6.91 -2.71
CA THR A 40 -11.09 -7.19 -4.15
C THR A 40 -10.85 -5.92 -4.98
N LYS A 41 -10.60 -6.09 -6.28
CA LYS A 41 -10.53 -4.97 -7.23
C LYS A 41 -11.77 -4.07 -7.19
N LYS A 42 -12.97 -4.67 -7.14
CA LYS A 42 -14.24 -3.94 -7.05
C LYS A 42 -14.33 -3.07 -5.79
N GLU A 43 -13.98 -3.61 -4.62
CA GLU A 43 -13.97 -2.84 -3.37
C GLU A 43 -12.94 -1.73 -3.41
N LYS A 44 -11.75 -2.01 -3.97
CA LYS A 44 -10.70 -1.00 -4.15
C LYS A 44 -11.16 0.14 -5.07
N ASP A 45 -11.90 -0.15 -6.13
CA ASP A 45 -12.42 0.86 -7.04
C ASP A 45 -13.44 1.77 -6.34
N VAL A 46 -14.34 1.20 -5.53
CA VAL A 46 -15.29 1.97 -4.70
C VAL A 46 -14.57 2.89 -3.72
N VAL A 47 -13.56 2.38 -3.00
CA VAL A 47 -12.75 3.20 -2.08
C VAL A 47 -12.01 4.31 -2.84
N SER A 48 -11.43 3.98 -3.99
CA SER A 48 -10.70 4.94 -4.81
C SER A 48 -11.61 6.05 -5.28
N GLN A 49 -12.77 5.71 -5.84
CA GLN A 49 -13.75 6.68 -6.34
C GLN A 49 -14.15 7.68 -5.25
N SER A 50 -14.46 7.20 -4.04
CA SER A 50 -14.88 8.12 -2.98
C SER A 50 -13.75 8.98 -2.43
N ILE A 51 -12.50 8.49 -2.42
CA ILE A 51 -11.35 9.34 -2.12
C ILE A 51 -11.17 10.39 -3.21
N MET A 52 -11.27 10.01 -4.49
CA MET A 52 -11.11 10.93 -5.64
C MET A 52 -12.06 12.13 -5.58
N GLU A 53 -13.27 11.95 -5.07
CA GLU A 53 -14.25 13.04 -4.89
C GLU A 53 -13.75 14.14 -3.93
N THR A 54 -12.76 13.83 -3.09
CA THR A 54 -12.20 14.76 -2.10
C THR A 54 -10.88 15.40 -2.53
N VAL A 55 -10.29 14.93 -3.63
CA VAL A 55 -8.90 15.25 -4.03
C VAL A 55 -8.90 16.10 -5.30
N GLY A 56 -8.20 17.24 -5.26
CA GLY A 56 -7.99 18.09 -6.42
C GLY A 56 -6.87 17.57 -7.34
N PRO A 57 -6.31 18.42 -8.22
CA PRO A 57 -5.11 18.07 -8.97
C PRO A 57 -4.01 17.59 -8.02
N TRP A 58 -3.27 16.55 -8.43
CA TRP A 58 -2.18 16.02 -7.62
C TRP A 58 -0.90 15.86 -8.41
N THR A 59 0.19 15.73 -7.68
CA THR A 59 1.47 15.22 -8.19
C THR A 59 1.77 13.86 -7.58
N THR A 60 2.40 13.00 -8.38
CA THR A 60 2.96 11.72 -7.95
C THR A 60 4.46 11.78 -8.16
N THR A 61 5.23 11.47 -7.12
CA THR A 61 6.70 11.40 -7.21
C THR A 61 7.13 9.98 -6.89
N ILE A 62 7.85 9.35 -7.82
CA ILE A 62 8.34 7.98 -7.66
C ILE A 62 9.80 8.03 -7.21
N GLY A 63 10.10 7.32 -6.13
CA GLY A 63 11.44 7.15 -5.58
C GLY A 63 12.02 5.80 -5.95
N ASP A 64 12.73 5.19 -4.99
CA ASP A 64 13.45 3.94 -5.22
C ASP A 64 12.51 2.77 -5.53
N MET A 65 13.01 1.88 -6.38
CA MET A 65 12.32 0.66 -6.79
C MET A 65 13.23 -0.55 -6.67
N VAL A 66 12.79 -1.54 -5.89
CA VAL A 66 13.46 -2.83 -5.73
C VAL A 66 12.60 -3.90 -6.36
N ALA A 67 13.19 -4.73 -7.21
CA ALA A 67 12.50 -5.87 -7.82
C ALA A 67 13.23 -7.14 -7.42
N GLU A 68 12.47 -8.19 -7.11
CA GLU A 68 12.99 -9.53 -6.85
C GLU A 68 11.98 -10.54 -7.40
N GLY A 69 12.38 -11.23 -8.46
CA GLY A 69 11.53 -12.23 -9.12
C GLY A 69 10.19 -11.64 -9.59
N ASP A 70 9.08 -12.09 -8.98
CA ASP A 70 7.72 -11.70 -9.35
C ASP A 70 7.17 -10.49 -8.56
N ARG A 71 8.03 -9.77 -7.82
CA ARG A 71 7.62 -8.65 -6.98
C ARG A 71 8.41 -7.39 -7.25
N VAL A 72 7.75 -6.25 -7.06
CA VAL A 72 8.37 -4.92 -7.08
C VAL A 72 7.89 -4.13 -5.88
N TRP A 73 8.84 -3.60 -5.10
CA TRP A 73 8.59 -2.58 -4.09
C TRP A 73 8.96 -1.22 -4.65
N VAL A 74 8.16 -0.21 -4.32
CA VAL A 74 8.38 1.16 -4.75
C VAL A 74 8.02 2.13 -3.64
N GLU A 75 8.93 3.06 -3.40
CA GLU A 75 8.69 4.25 -2.59
C GLU A 75 8.08 5.33 -3.48
N TRP A 76 7.05 6.01 -2.98
CA TRP A 76 6.48 7.14 -3.70
C TRP A 76 5.76 8.10 -2.77
N GLU A 77 5.53 9.32 -3.25
CA GLU A 77 4.79 10.36 -2.55
C GLU A 77 3.67 10.89 -3.44
N SER A 78 2.59 11.37 -2.79
CA SER A 78 1.55 12.15 -3.46
C SER A 78 1.42 13.52 -2.84
N ASN A 79 0.99 14.50 -3.64
CA ASN A 79 0.68 15.83 -3.16
C ASN A 79 -0.58 16.36 -3.81
N SER A 80 -1.55 16.82 -3.02
CA SER A 80 -2.78 17.42 -3.55
C SER A 80 -3.42 18.41 -2.57
N SER A 81 -4.16 19.36 -3.13
CA SER A 81 -5.12 20.16 -2.38
C SER A 81 -6.45 19.41 -2.29
N LEU A 82 -7.03 19.34 -1.11
CA LEU A 82 -8.32 18.69 -0.88
C LEU A 82 -9.48 19.69 -1.00
N THR A 83 -10.68 19.18 -1.30
CA THR A 83 -11.91 19.99 -1.39
C THR A 83 -12.30 20.66 -0.07
N ASN A 84 -11.86 20.09 1.06
CA ASN A 84 -12.05 20.66 2.40
C ASN A 84 -10.98 21.73 2.79
N GLY A 85 -10.14 22.15 1.84
CA GLY A 85 -9.11 23.16 2.04
C GLY A 85 -7.83 22.66 2.73
N LYS A 86 -7.77 21.40 3.17
CA LYS A 86 -6.54 20.78 3.70
C LYS A 86 -5.61 20.34 2.57
N ARG A 87 -4.38 20.00 2.94
CA ARG A 87 -3.39 19.39 2.03
C ARG A 87 -3.27 17.90 2.31
N TYR A 88 -3.22 17.13 1.23
CA TYR A 88 -2.85 15.72 1.25
C TYR A 88 -1.43 15.57 0.73
N ASN A 89 -0.53 15.08 1.57
CA ASN A 89 0.89 14.92 1.28
C ASN A 89 1.40 13.64 1.96
N ASN A 90 1.06 12.51 1.37
CA ASN A 90 1.32 11.20 1.98
C ASN A 90 2.53 10.54 1.31
N PHE A 91 3.22 9.69 2.05
CA PHE A 91 4.34 8.87 1.59
C PHE A 91 3.96 7.39 1.69
N TYR A 92 4.53 6.59 0.81
CA TYR A 92 4.03 5.26 0.53
C TYR A 92 5.16 4.28 0.24
N VAL A 93 4.94 3.03 0.64
CA VAL A 93 5.63 1.87 0.06
C VAL A 93 4.58 0.95 -0.53
N TYR A 94 4.65 0.72 -1.84
CA TYR A 94 3.79 -0.26 -2.51
C TYR A 94 4.59 -1.50 -2.85
N MET A 95 4.00 -2.68 -2.64
CA MET A 95 4.47 -3.93 -3.22
C MET A 95 3.49 -4.39 -4.29
N PHE A 96 3.99 -4.67 -5.49
CA PHE A 96 3.26 -5.23 -6.62
C PHE A 96 3.71 -6.67 -6.83
N LYS A 97 2.77 -7.59 -7.03
CA LYS A 97 3.07 -8.97 -7.45
C LYS A 97 2.56 -9.22 -8.87
N PHE A 98 3.35 -9.93 -9.67
CA PHE A 98 3.10 -10.17 -11.07
C PHE A 98 2.89 -11.65 -11.39
N ARG A 99 2.05 -11.94 -12.38
CA ARG A 99 1.90 -13.26 -12.99
C ARG A 99 1.43 -13.09 -14.43
N ASN A 100 2.06 -13.78 -15.37
CA ASN A 100 1.65 -13.81 -16.79
C ASN A 100 1.40 -12.43 -17.42
N GLY A 101 2.25 -11.44 -17.15
CA GLY A 101 2.07 -10.09 -17.72
C GLY A 101 1.10 -9.18 -16.95
N LYS A 102 0.50 -9.67 -15.85
CA LYS A 102 -0.53 -8.95 -15.09
C LYS A 102 -0.09 -8.70 -13.65
N ILE A 103 -0.56 -7.60 -13.07
CA ILE A 103 -0.48 -7.35 -11.63
C ILE A 103 -1.63 -8.09 -10.94
N ILE A 104 -1.30 -8.97 -10.00
CA ILE A 104 -2.26 -9.83 -9.29
C ILE A 104 -2.42 -9.46 -7.81
N GLU A 105 -1.51 -8.66 -7.25
CA GLU A 105 -1.57 -8.25 -5.85
C GLU A 105 -0.91 -6.90 -5.64
N PHE A 106 -1.53 -6.09 -4.80
CA PHE A 106 -0.98 -4.85 -4.26
C PHE A 106 -0.93 -4.97 -2.73
N LYS A 107 0.18 -4.53 -2.12
CA LYS A 107 0.20 -4.16 -0.69
C LYS A 107 0.61 -2.71 -0.58
N ILE A 108 -0.24 -1.94 0.07
CA ILE A 108 -0.19 -0.49 0.10
C ILE A 108 0.07 -0.06 1.54
N PHE A 109 1.32 0.30 1.82
CA PHE A 109 1.74 0.84 3.12
C PHE A 109 1.80 2.35 3.04
N ILE A 110 1.10 3.02 3.95
CA ILE A 110 0.84 4.47 3.88
C ILE A 110 0.97 5.11 5.27
N ASP A 111 1.10 6.44 5.34
CA ASP A 111 0.76 7.17 6.56
C ASP A 111 -0.77 7.16 6.75
N SER A 112 -1.26 6.11 7.41
CA SER A 112 -2.68 5.90 7.65
C SER A 112 -3.25 6.92 8.62
N LEU A 113 -2.45 7.42 9.56
CA LEU A 113 -2.87 8.46 10.50
C LEU A 113 -3.07 9.80 9.79
N HIS A 114 -2.16 10.17 8.89
CA HIS A 114 -2.33 11.36 8.05
C HIS A 114 -3.56 11.24 7.17
N MET A 115 -3.71 10.12 6.45
CA MET A 115 -4.88 9.84 5.63
C MET A 115 -6.18 9.99 6.43
N TYR A 116 -6.24 9.36 7.60
CA TYR A 116 -7.36 9.48 8.51
C TYR A 116 -7.58 10.92 9.00
N ARG A 117 -6.55 11.75 9.17
CA ARG A 117 -6.73 13.13 9.68
C ARG A 117 -7.24 14.12 8.65
N VAL A 118 -6.88 13.96 7.37
CA VAL A 118 -7.12 15.00 6.37
C VAL A 118 -8.19 14.66 5.33
N LEU A 119 -8.37 13.38 4.95
CA LEU A 119 -9.41 13.00 3.98
C LEU A 119 -10.78 12.99 4.63
N ASP A 120 -11.78 13.51 3.93
CA ASP A 120 -13.18 13.52 4.38
C ASP A 120 -14.03 12.64 3.47
N ALA A 121 -13.77 11.34 3.54
CA ALA A 121 -14.45 10.32 2.76
C ALA A 121 -15.05 9.25 3.70
N PRO A 122 -16.27 8.75 3.44
CA PRO A 122 -16.97 7.82 4.34
C PRO A 122 -16.27 6.46 4.50
N GLN A 123 -15.44 6.06 3.54
CA GLN A 123 -14.64 4.83 3.62
C GLN A 123 -13.36 5.03 4.44
N VAL A 124 -13.01 6.28 4.78
CA VAL A 124 -11.85 6.63 5.61
C VAL A 124 -12.30 7.00 7.02
N ARG A 125 -13.43 7.70 7.14
CA ARG A 125 -14.02 8.16 8.40
C ARG A 125 -15.01 7.13 8.93
N GLY A 126 -14.75 6.58 10.11
CA GLY A 126 -15.68 5.67 10.76
C GLY A 126 -15.01 4.83 11.83
N GLU A 127 -15.75 3.83 12.30
CA GLU A 127 -15.24 2.86 13.26
C GLU A 127 -14.05 2.09 12.66
N PRO A 128 -12.94 1.97 13.42
CA PRO A 128 -11.82 1.16 13.00
C PRO A 128 -12.21 -0.30 12.78
N ARG A 129 -11.48 -0.97 11.90
CA ARG A 129 -11.63 -2.42 11.66
C ARG A 129 -10.52 -3.19 12.36
N ASP A 130 -10.79 -4.47 12.63
CA ASP A 130 -9.77 -5.39 13.08
C ASP A 130 -8.61 -5.43 12.09
N ARG A 131 -7.39 -5.34 12.62
CA ARG A 131 -6.18 -5.37 11.80
C ARG A 131 -6.02 -6.71 11.13
N GLN A 132 -5.84 -6.66 9.82
CA GLN A 132 -5.51 -7.83 9.01
C GLN A 132 -4.02 -7.88 8.73
N SER A 133 -3.45 -9.09 8.73
CA SER A 133 -2.06 -9.27 8.37
C SER A 133 -1.86 -9.09 6.85
N PRO A 134 -0.83 -8.34 6.41
CA PRO A 134 -0.42 -8.33 5.00
C PRO A 134 0.33 -9.60 4.59
N LEU A 135 0.72 -10.47 5.54
CA LEU A 135 1.53 -11.65 5.24
C LEU A 135 0.69 -12.71 4.53
N THR A 136 1.04 -12.96 3.27
CA THR A 136 0.40 -14.00 2.44
C THR A 136 1.22 -15.29 2.39
N HIS A 137 2.47 -15.23 2.86
CA HIS A 137 3.36 -16.36 3.03
C HIS A 137 4.26 -16.05 4.24
N VAL A 138 4.14 -16.85 5.31
CA VAL A 138 5.00 -16.75 6.48
C VAL A 138 6.14 -17.74 6.30
N THR A 139 7.37 -17.23 6.23
CA THR A 139 8.56 -18.06 6.04
C THR A 139 9.11 -18.61 7.35
N GLU A 140 9.00 -17.81 8.42
CA GLU A 140 9.53 -18.15 9.73
C GLU A 140 8.72 -17.42 10.81
N ARG A 141 8.66 -17.98 12.02
CA ARG A 141 8.07 -17.32 13.19
C ARG A 141 8.98 -17.49 14.38
N PHE A 142 9.34 -16.37 15.00
CA PHE A 142 10.05 -16.37 16.27
C PHE A 142 9.07 -16.02 17.39
N GLU A 143 9.10 -16.81 18.45
CA GLU A 143 8.34 -16.55 19.67
C GLU A 143 9.30 -16.21 20.79
N PHE A 144 9.09 -15.06 21.42
CA PHE A 144 9.87 -14.61 22.56
C PHE A 144 8.97 -14.65 23.78
N ALA A 145 9.15 -15.67 24.63
CA ALA A 145 8.50 -15.70 25.94
C ALA A 145 9.17 -14.67 26.86
N ASP A 146 8.39 -13.91 27.63
CA ASP A 146 8.86 -12.89 28.59
C ASP A 146 9.84 -11.83 28.01
N SER A 147 10.63 -11.19 28.88
CA SER A 147 11.65 -10.18 28.57
C SER A 147 12.86 -10.74 27.80
N SER A 148 12.77 -11.92 27.19
CA SER A 148 13.88 -12.61 26.50
C SER A 148 14.45 -11.82 25.32
N TRP A 149 13.69 -10.86 24.78
CA TRP A 149 14.22 -9.87 23.82
C TRP A 149 15.39 -9.06 24.38
N ARG A 150 15.51 -8.88 25.70
CA ARG A 150 16.63 -8.17 26.33
C ARG A 150 17.95 -8.92 26.18
N GLN A 151 17.92 -10.25 26.20
CA GLN A 151 19.11 -11.08 26.00
C GLN A 151 19.63 -11.04 24.56
N LEU A 152 18.75 -10.76 23.58
CA LEU A 152 19.16 -10.52 22.20
C LEU A 152 19.92 -9.20 22.04
N LEU A 153 19.52 -8.16 22.77
CA LEU A 153 20.22 -6.87 22.75
C LEU A 153 21.61 -6.96 23.37
N GLU A 154 21.76 -7.72 24.45
CA GLU A 154 23.06 -7.96 25.09
C GLU A 154 24.03 -8.71 24.15
N ARG A 155 23.54 -9.70 23.39
CA ARG A 155 24.34 -10.46 22.42
C ARG A 155 24.79 -9.68 21.19
N GLN A 156 24.08 -8.62 20.79
CA GLN A 156 24.49 -7.78 19.66
C GLN A 156 25.43 -6.63 20.07
N SER A 157 25.64 -6.45 21.39
CA SER A 157 26.51 -5.42 21.97
C SER A 157 27.93 -5.93 22.28
N SER A 158 28.21 -7.20 22.00
CA SER A 158 29.45 -7.94 22.26
C SER A 158 30.05 -8.48 20.97
#